data_AF-A0A1C3KF78-F1
#
_entry.id   AF-A0A1C3KF78-F1
#
_cell.length_a   1.000
_cell.length_b   1.000
_cell.length_c   1.000
_cell.angle_alpha   90.00
_cell.angle_beta   90.00
_cell.angle_gamma   90.00
#
_symmetry.space_group_name_H-M   'P 1'
#
loop_
_entity.id
_entity.type
_entity.pdbx_description
1 polymer ?
#
loop_
_entity_poly.entity_id
_entity_poly.type
_entity_poly.pdbx_seq_one_letter_code
_entity_poly.pdbx_strand_id
1 'polypeptide(L)'
;MDEEIKGENADNFLTQLNKLNKIISSFKENCKIASYCFDKCVSYPEKSLSNSNKKCIWNCTQRYLECNHFIKNRSKDSDTLASLNLLDEFINK
;
A
#
# COMPACT_ATOMS: atom_id res chain seq x y z
N MET A 1 28.62 -9.53 -26.79
CA MET A 1 27.45 -10.44 -26.88
C MET A 1 27.14 -11.13 -25.56
N ASP A 2 28.12 -11.42 -24.70
CA ASP A 2 27.87 -12.06 -23.38
C ASP A 2 27.39 -11.11 -22.26
N GLU A 3 27.63 -9.80 -22.39
CA GLU A 3 27.15 -8.80 -21.41
C GLU A 3 25.69 -8.39 -21.63
N GLU A 4 25.21 -8.34 -22.87
CA GLU A 4 23.80 -8.05 -23.19
C GLU A 4 22.85 -9.15 -22.70
N ILE A 5 23.25 -10.43 -22.80
CA ILE A 5 22.47 -11.58 -22.32
C ILE A 5 22.36 -11.59 -20.78
N LYS A 6 23.35 -11.06 -20.06
CA LYS A 6 23.28 -10.90 -18.59
C LYS A 6 22.35 -9.74 -18.18
N GLY A 7 22.34 -8.65 -18.94
CA GLY A 7 21.47 -7.48 -18.69
C GLY A 7 19.99 -7.82 -18.82
N GLU A 8 19.59 -8.47 -19.92
CA GLU A 8 18.18 -8.87 -20.14
C GLU A 8 17.64 -9.83 -19.05
N ASN A 9 18.50 -10.74 -18.57
CA ASN A 9 18.10 -11.73 -17.56
C ASN A 9 17.96 -11.08 -16.17
N ALA A 10 18.80 -10.09 -15.86
CA ALA A 10 18.71 -9.29 -14.63
C ALA A 10 17.47 -8.39 -14.61
N ASP A 11 17.14 -7.75 -15.74
CA ASP A 11 15.96 -6.88 -15.86
C ASP A 11 14.64 -7.67 -15.77
N ASN A 12 14.59 -8.86 -16.38
CA ASN A 12 13.46 -9.77 -16.24
C ASN A 12 13.28 -10.22 -14.78
N PHE A 13 14.37 -10.59 -14.11
CA PHE A 13 14.32 -10.95 -12.69
C PHE A 13 13.87 -9.80 -11.80
N LEU A 14 14.41 -8.59 -11.99
CA LEU A 14 13.99 -7.40 -11.25
C LEU A 14 12.50 -7.09 -11.45
N THR A 15 12.01 -7.23 -12.68
CA THR A 15 10.58 -7.05 -13.01
C THR A 15 9.71 -8.08 -12.29
N GLN A 16 10.12 -9.34 -12.28
CA GLN A 16 9.40 -10.41 -11.56
C GLN A 16 9.38 -10.16 -10.05
N LEU A 17 10.51 -9.74 -9.46
CA LEU A 17 10.59 -9.38 -8.05
C LEU A 17 9.66 -8.20 -7.71
N ASN A 18 9.64 -7.15 -8.52
CA ASN A 18 8.75 -6.01 -8.32
C ASN A 18 7.27 -6.41 -8.38
N LYS A 19 6.91 -7.30 -9.32
CA LYS A 19 5.55 -7.85 -9.41
C LYS A 19 5.18 -8.65 -8.17
N LEU A 20 6.08 -9.51 -7.69
CA LEU A 20 5.88 -10.29 -6.45
C LEU A 20 5.71 -9.37 -5.24
N ASN A 21 6.58 -8.37 -5.09
CA ASN A 21 6.50 -7.39 -4.00
C ASN A 21 5.16 -6.63 -4.01
N LYS A 22 4.63 -6.30 -5.18
CA LYS A 22 3.31 -5.67 -5.32
C LYS A 22 2.18 -6.59 -4.85
N ILE A 23 2.23 -7.88 -5.19
CA ILE A 23 1.24 -8.89 -4.75
C ILE A 23 1.30 -9.08 -3.23
N ILE A 24 2.50 -9.24 -2.66
CA ILE A 24 2.67 -9.41 -1.21
C ILE A 24 2.15 -8.18 -0.47
N SER A 25 2.45 -6.99 -0.98
CA SER A 25 2.02 -5.73 -0.38
C SER A 25 0.50 -5.57 -0.42
N SER A 26 -0.15 -5.88 -1.55
CA SER A 26 -1.62 -5.79 -1.66
C SER A 26 -2.31 -6.81 -0.77
N PHE A 27 -1.78 -8.04 -0.68
CA PHE A 27 -2.32 -9.07 0.21
C PHE A 27 -2.20 -8.64 1.68
N LYS A 28 -1.04 -8.14 2.09
CA LYS A 28 -0.81 -7.61 3.44
C LYS A 28 -1.79 -6.48 3.78
N GLU A 29 -2.04 -5.58 2.84
CA GLU A 29 -3.00 -4.48 3.03
C GLU A 29 -4.44 -5.00 3.18
N ASN A 30 -4.85 -5.97 2.37
CA ASN A 30 -6.17 -6.61 2.48
C ASN A 30 -6.37 -7.28 3.84
N CYS A 31 -5.38 -8.03 4.34
CA CYS A 31 -5.47 -8.67 5.66
C CYS A 31 -5.61 -7.64 6.80
N LYS A 32 -4.87 -6.52 6.71
CA LYS A 32 -4.98 -5.44 7.70
C LYS A 32 -6.38 -4.83 7.73
N ILE A 33 -6.93 -4.52 6.57
CA ILE A 33 -8.29 -3.96 6.44
C ILE A 33 -9.32 -4.94 6.98
N ALA A 34 -9.21 -6.21 6.59
CA ALA A 34 -10.13 -7.27 7.02
C ALA A 34 -10.11 -7.41 8.55
N SER A 35 -8.94 -7.51 9.17
CA SER A 35 -8.80 -7.59 10.62
C SER A 35 -9.35 -6.35 11.31
N TYR A 36 -8.94 -5.15 10.88
CA TYR A 36 -9.37 -3.90 11.48
C TYR A 36 -10.89 -3.70 11.41
N CYS A 37 -11.49 -3.89 10.24
CA CYS A 37 -12.93 -3.69 10.08
C CYS A 37 -13.76 -4.80 10.72
N PHE A 38 -13.24 -6.03 10.82
CA PHE A 38 -13.89 -7.07 11.60
C PHE A 38 -13.96 -6.68 13.08
N ASP A 39 -12.82 -6.31 13.69
CA ASP A 39 -12.75 -5.92 15.10
C ASP A 39 -13.63 -4.71 15.43
N LYS A 40 -13.75 -3.76 14.49
CA LYS A 40 -14.59 -2.56 14.68
C LYS A 40 -16.09 -2.82 14.51
N CYS A 41 -16.47 -3.73 13.62
CA CYS A 41 -17.87 -3.91 13.21
C CYS A 41 -18.54 -5.17 13.76
N VAL A 42 -17.76 -6.14 14.26
CA VAL A 42 -18.27 -7.44 14.71
C VAL A 42 -17.97 -7.60 16.19
N SER A 43 -18.96 -7.34 17.04
CA SER A 43 -18.80 -7.45 18.50
C SER A 43 -18.73 -8.89 19.00
N TYR A 44 -19.39 -9.82 18.30
CA TYR A 44 -19.34 -11.25 18.60
C TYR A 44 -19.29 -12.05 17.29
N PRO A 45 -18.33 -12.99 17.14
CA PRO A 45 -18.19 -13.78 15.93
C PRO A 45 -19.29 -14.85 15.84
N GLU A 46 -20.18 -14.71 14.88
CA GLU A 46 -21.20 -15.71 14.53
C GLU A 46 -20.82 -16.49 13.27
N LYS A 47 -21.58 -17.54 12.94
CA LYS A 47 -21.38 -18.34 11.72
C LYS A 47 -21.50 -17.53 10.43
N SER A 48 -22.18 -16.39 10.46
CA SER A 48 -22.35 -15.49 9.32
C SER A 48 -22.44 -14.05 9.79
N LEU A 49 -22.17 -13.11 8.88
CA LEU A 49 -22.33 -11.69 9.15
C LEU A 49 -23.80 -11.29 9.03
N SER A 50 -24.32 -10.60 10.05
CA SER A 50 -25.60 -9.91 9.97
C SER A 50 -25.58 -8.80 8.90
N ASN A 51 -26.74 -8.33 8.48
CA ASN A 51 -26.82 -7.25 7.50
C ASN A 51 -26.23 -5.92 8.03
N SER A 52 -26.36 -5.65 9.34
CA SER A 52 -25.72 -4.50 9.98
C SER A 52 -24.20 -4.62 9.96
N ASN A 53 -23.65 -5.80 10.29
CA ASN A 53 -22.21 -6.05 10.27
C ASN A 53 -21.65 -5.90 8.85
N LYS A 54 -22.32 -6.47 7.84
CA LYS A 54 -21.94 -6.32 6.42
C LYS A 54 -21.88 -4.85 6.00
N LYS A 55 -22.92 -4.07 6.32
CA LYS A 55 -22.97 -2.64 6.00
C LYS A 55 -21.88 -1.85 6.73
N CYS A 56 -21.62 -2.16 7.99
CA CYS A 56 -20.54 -1.54 8.75
C CYS A 56 -19.17 -1.84 8.12
N ILE A 57 -18.88 -3.11 7.81
CA ILE A 57 -17.61 -3.53 7.21
C ILE A 57 -17.40 -2.86 5.84
N TRP A 58 -18.46 -2.76 5.02
CA TRP A 58 -18.41 -2.04 3.75
C TRP A 58 -17.99 -0.58 3.95
N ASN A 59 -18.70 0.14 4.81
CA ASN A 59 -18.39 1.55 5.10
C ASN A 59 -17.01 1.72 5.71
N CYS A 60 -16.61 0.85 6.64
CA CYS A 60 -15.30 0.84 7.27
C CYS A 60 -14.19 0.69 6.22
N THR A 61 -14.34 -0.27 5.30
CA THR A 61 -13.36 -0.53 4.23
C THR A 61 -13.21 0.69 3.32
N GLN A 62 -14.32 1.30 2.89
CA GLN A 62 -14.28 2.49 2.04
C GLN A 62 -13.54 3.65 2.72
N ARG A 63 -13.89 3.96 3.97
CA ARG A 63 -13.22 5.03 4.74
C ARG A 63 -11.75 4.73 4.99
N TYR A 64 -11.39 3.48 5.28
CA TYR A 64 -9.99 3.08 5.45
C TYR A 64 -9.19 3.36 4.18
N LEU A 65 -9.71 2.94 3.01
CA LEU A 65 -9.02 3.13 1.73
C LEU A 65 -8.87 4.61 1.37
N GLU A 66 -9.91 5.42 1.59
CA GLU A 66 -9.87 6.87 1.37
C GLU A 66 -8.84 7.56 2.28
N CYS A 67 -8.87 7.27 3.59
CA CYS A 67 -7.91 7.81 4.54
C CYS A 67 -6.48 7.41 4.17
N ASN A 68 -6.27 6.15 3.81
CA ASN A 68 -4.97 5.64 3.44
C ASN A 68 -4.47 6.23 2.12
N HIS A 69 -5.35 6.45 1.14
CA HIS A 69 -5.01 7.18 -0.08
C HIS A 69 -4.60 8.62 0.21
N PHE A 70 -5.38 9.32 1.04
CA PHE A 70 -5.07 10.68 1.47
C PHE A 70 -3.71 10.77 2.16
N ILE A 71 -3.45 9.89 3.14
CA ILE A 71 -2.16 9.83 3.85
C ILE A 71 -1.01 9.56 2.87
N LYS A 72 -1.14 8.54 2.01
CA LYS A 72 -0.09 8.19 1.02
C LYS A 72 0.23 9.37 0.09
N ASN A 73 -0.78 10.12 -0.35
CA ASN A 73 -0.54 11.30 -1.20
C ASN A 73 0.14 12.41 -0.40
N ARG A 74 -0.32 12.70 0.82
CA ARG A 74 0.26 13.72 1.69
C ARG A 74 1.72 13.41 2.06
N SER A 75 2.04 12.14 2.29
CA SER A 75 3.41 11.69 2.57
C SER A 75 4.34 11.90 1.38
N LYS A 76 3.87 11.69 0.14
CA LYS A 76 4.67 12.00 -1.06
C LYS A 76 4.96 13.48 -1.17
N ASP A 77 4.01 14.34 -0.81
CA ASP A 77 4.26 15.79 -0.75
C ASP A 77 5.37 16.11 0.26
N SER A 78 5.39 15.42 1.40
CA SER A 78 6.45 15.56 2.42
C SER A 78 7.80 15.05 1.92
N ASP A 79 7.85 13.91 1.24
CA ASP A 79 9.09 13.36 0.67
C ASP A 79 9.63 14.25 -0.45
N THR A 80 8.72 14.85 -1.23
CA THR A 80 9.05 15.83 -2.27
C THR A 80 9.56 17.15 -1.66
N LEU A 81 8.96 17.62 -0.57
CA LEU A 81 9.47 18.77 0.17
C LEU A 81 10.84 18.49 0.80
N ALA A 82 11.06 17.28 1.32
CA ALA A 82 12.36 16.88 1.85
C ALA A 82 13.44 16.82 0.76
N SER A 83 13.11 16.33 -0.44
CA SER A 83 14.06 16.31 -1.56
C SER A 83 14.33 17.71 -2.14
N LEU A 84 13.35 18.61 -2.16
CA LEU A 84 13.55 20.01 -2.53
C LEU A 84 14.45 20.74 -1.53
N ASN A 85 14.25 20.53 -0.22
CA ASN A 85 15.12 21.12 0.81
C ASN A 85 16.58 20.63 0.68
N LEU A 86 16.78 19.36 0.32
CA LEU A 86 18.13 18.84 0.03
C LEU A 86 18.74 19.51 -1.20
N LEU A 87 17.98 19.69 -2.29
CA LEU A 87 18.47 20.39 -3.48
C LEU A 87 18.83 21.85 -3.18
N ASP A 88 18.04 22.54 -2.37
CA ASP A 88 18.32 23.92 -1.95
C ASP A 88 19.60 24.03 -1.10
N GLU A 89 19.89 23.05 -0.24
CA GLU A 89 21.18 22.96 0.47
C GLU A 89 22.37 22.71 -0.46
N PHE A 90 22.17 22.02 -1.58
CA PHE A 90 23.22 21.77 -2.57
C PHE A 90 23.44 22.96 -3.52
N ILE A 91 22.41 23.77 -3.81
CA ILE A 91 22.49 24.91 -4.72
C ILE A 91 23.01 26.18 -4.01
N ASN A 92 22.69 26.37 -2.73
CA ASN A 92 23.07 27.57 -1.97
C ASN A 92 24.38 27.42 -1.16
N LYS A 93 25.24 26.47 -1.53
CA LYS A 93 26.54 26.23 -0.87
C LYS A 93 27.71 26.47 -1.81
#